data_AF-A0A524EX06-F1
#
_entry.id   AF-A0A524EX06-F1
#
_cell.length_a   1.000
_cell.length_b   1.000
_cell.length_c   1.000
_cell.angle_alpha   90.00
_cell.angle_beta   90.00
_cell.angle_gamma   90.00
#
_symmetry.space_group_name_H-M   'P 1'
#
loop_
_entity.id
_entity.type
_entity.pdbx_description
1 polymer ?
#
loop_
_entity_poly.entity_id
_entity_poly.type
_entity_poly.pdbx_seq_one_letter_code
_entity_poly.pdbx_strand_id
1 'polypeptide(L)'
;MSERKDRTWMELLASFEKGLGIAIEKLKDRDVENIPGAKNALIQRLENLKQFFPQNEGALFIKAINEKIQNAFFPSTDNFSQAFAKILKSRTHEQDFIINELLNGFVTSKVNAIASGTQIPIIDRMVEAFSKRNDFHIVDHQFFAMFGNPNKPRHYIKKQLEELVKMFGLVSKELVISKDVRRSEEKIYTFYTFPDELIAILKEKYLILDEKLGYAYVSEEFDRNVFICMFLANVAVNYDSLEKIGGAYTINGISAIFALILLLSFMPKLNIDEKNPVLNDPSFDQSSMSVIPKSWMMKQVLEPLFEPLIKIIAYRLGGGLWLSKIIDSEINKKIHSQIRFLLKDVNKWILSERVRVEIPIFVEISNIFTEIAISYDEN
;
A
#
# COMPACT_ATOMS: atom_id res chain seq x y z
N MET A 1 19.25 28.88 -12.81
CA MET A 1 17.95 29.34 -13.34
C MET A 1 17.03 29.59 -12.15
N SER A 2 16.39 30.75 -12.09
CA SER A 2 15.78 31.34 -10.88
C SER A 2 14.88 30.39 -10.11
N GLU A 3 15.16 30.23 -8.80
CA GLU A 3 14.35 29.57 -7.78
C GLU A 3 12.96 30.21 -7.67
N ARG A 4 12.06 29.89 -8.60
CA ARG A 4 10.63 29.99 -8.29
C ARG A 4 10.33 28.86 -7.33
N LYS A 5 10.26 29.19 -6.04
CA LYS A 5 9.74 28.30 -5.01
C LYS A 5 8.47 27.64 -5.53
N ASP A 6 8.42 26.32 -5.42
CA ASP A 6 7.29 25.54 -5.87
C ASP A 6 6.07 25.88 -5.01
N ARG A 7 5.21 26.74 -5.56
CA ARG A 7 4.04 27.28 -4.85
C ARG A 7 3.11 26.16 -4.38
N THR A 8 2.90 25.13 -5.20
CA THR A 8 2.04 24.00 -4.86
C THR A 8 2.61 23.23 -3.67
N TRP A 9 3.91 22.99 -3.66
CA TRP A 9 4.57 22.34 -2.53
C TRP A 9 4.44 23.15 -1.23
N MET A 10 4.65 24.46 -1.28
CA MET A 10 4.53 25.32 -0.11
C MET A 10 3.09 25.38 0.43
N GLU A 11 2.09 25.38 -0.44
CA GLU A 11 0.67 25.31 -0.05
C GLU A 11 0.33 23.98 0.64
N LEU A 12 0.90 22.86 0.16
CA LEU A 12 0.72 21.55 0.79
C LEU A 12 1.36 21.47 2.18
N LEU A 13 2.59 21.99 2.34
CA LEU A 13 3.26 22.06 3.63
C LEU A 13 2.48 22.90 4.64
N ALA A 14 2.01 24.08 4.23
CA ALA A 14 1.21 24.96 5.08
C ALA A 14 -0.12 24.31 5.48
N SER A 15 -0.75 23.55 4.58
CA SER A 15 -1.96 22.80 4.89
C SER A 15 -1.72 21.72 5.95
N PHE A 16 -0.59 21.01 5.88
CA PHE A 16 -0.24 20.00 6.88
C PHE A 16 0.11 20.63 8.23
N GLU A 17 0.87 21.74 8.23
CA GLU A 17 1.19 22.50 9.45
C GLU A 17 -0.07 23.01 10.16
N LYS A 18 -1.04 23.53 9.41
CA LYS A 18 -2.36 23.90 9.94
C LYS A 18 -3.08 22.69 10.55
N GLY A 19 -3.03 21.54 9.88
CA GLY A 19 -3.57 20.27 10.39
C GLY A 19 -2.96 19.87 11.74
N LEU A 20 -1.64 19.99 11.88
CA LEU A 20 -0.93 19.78 13.15
C LEU A 20 -1.44 20.71 14.25
N GLY A 21 -1.63 22.00 13.95
CA GLY A 21 -2.21 22.96 14.90
C GLY A 21 -3.59 22.54 15.42
N ILE A 22 -4.49 22.15 14.52
CA ILE A 22 -5.84 21.68 14.88
C ILE A 22 -5.77 20.42 15.75
N ALA A 23 -4.93 19.46 15.37
CA ALA A 23 -4.77 18.21 16.12
C ALA A 23 -4.26 18.48 17.54
N ILE A 24 -3.25 19.34 17.69
CA ILE A 24 -2.67 19.75 18.98
C ILE A 24 -3.72 20.42 19.88
N GLU A 25 -4.48 21.37 19.35
CA GLU A 25 -5.56 22.04 20.10
C GLU A 25 -6.59 21.02 20.61
N LYS A 26 -7.02 20.10 19.75
CA LYS A 26 -7.99 19.05 20.14
C LYS A 26 -7.45 18.08 21.17
N LEU A 27 -6.16 17.77 21.12
CA LEU A 27 -5.51 16.99 22.17
C LEU A 27 -5.45 17.75 23.49
N LYS A 28 -5.17 19.05 23.47
CA LYS A 28 -5.14 19.90 24.69
C LYS A 28 -6.53 19.96 25.35
N ASP A 29 -7.59 20.17 24.57
CA ASP A 29 -8.97 20.36 25.03
C ASP A 29 -9.65 19.11 25.62
N ARG A 30 -9.19 17.90 25.27
CA ARG A 30 -9.83 16.65 25.69
C ARG A 30 -8.85 15.77 26.46
N ASP A 31 -9.32 15.21 27.55
CA ASP A 31 -8.62 14.13 28.24
C ASP A 31 -9.33 12.81 27.99
N VAL A 32 -8.69 11.95 27.20
CA VAL A 32 -9.24 10.65 26.79
C VAL A 32 -8.22 9.53 26.99
N GLU A 33 -7.10 9.81 27.65
CA GLU A 33 -6.03 8.85 27.84
C GLU A 33 -6.23 7.99 29.07
N ASN A 34 -5.86 6.72 28.94
CA ASN A 34 -5.71 5.77 30.04
C ASN A 34 -4.23 5.52 30.40
N ILE A 35 -3.30 6.08 29.62
CA ILE A 35 -1.86 5.86 29.79
C ILE A 35 -1.23 7.16 30.29
N PRO A 36 -0.66 7.16 31.50
CA PRO A 36 0.02 8.33 32.05
C PRO A 36 1.09 8.87 31.09
N GLY A 37 1.09 10.18 30.84
CA GLY A 37 2.07 10.84 29.97
C GLY A 37 1.85 10.68 28.46
N ALA A 38 0.97 9.78 28.00
CA ALA A 38 0.75 9.52 26.57
C ALA A 38 0.26 10.76 25.79
N LYS A 39 -0.67 11.52 26.37
CA LYS A 39 -1.15 12.79 25.81
C LYS A 39 -0.01 13.79 25.63
N ASN A 40 0.83 13.95 26.65
CA ASN A 40 1.92 14.92 26.62
C ASN A 40 3.00 14.51 25.62
N ALA A 41 3.36 13.21 25.57
CA ALA A 41 4.29 12.69 24.57
C ALA A 41 3.77 12.89 23.14
N LEU A 42 2.47 12.68 22.92
CA LEU A 42 1.85 12.88 21.62
C LEU A 42 1.81 14.36 21.23
N ILE A 43 1.41 15.25 22.14
CA ILE A 43 1.45 16.69 21.90
C ILE A 43 2.87 17.14 21.58
N GLN A 44 3.86 16.74 22.39
CA GLN A 44 5.27 17.08 22.15
C GLN A 44 5.72 16.60 20.78
N ARG A 45 5.37 15.37 20.40
CA ARG A 45 5.69 14.84 19.08
C ARG A 45 5.07 15.68 17.98
N LEU A 46 3.80 16.05 18.06
CA LEU A 46 3.16 16.90 17.05
C LEU A 46 3.71 18.32 17.01
N GLU A 47 4.09 18.90 18.16
CA GLU A 47 4.76 20.22 18.22
C GLU A 47 6.16 20.15 17.57
N ASN A 48 6.95 19.11 17.84
CA ASN A 48 8.24 18.90 17.16
C ASN A 48 8.04 18.79 15.64
N LEU A 49 7.06 17.99 15.22
CA LEU A 49 6.70 17.87 13.80
C LEU A 49 6.33 19.24 13.23
N LYS A 50 5.49 20.01 13.90
CA LYS A 50 5.09 21.35 13.47
C LYS A 50 6.28 22.32 13.36
N GLN A 51 7.23 22.25 14.29
CA GLN A 51 8.42 23.11 14.32
C GLN A 51 9.42 22.77 13.21
N PHE A 52 9.72 21.48 13.03
CA PHE A 52 10.81 21.04 12.16
C PHE A 52 10.37 20.73 10.73
N PHE A 53 9.11 20.31 10.50
CA PHE A 53 8.66 19.92 9.17
C PHE A 53 8.67 21.01 8.10
N PRO A 54 8.21 22.25 8.34
CA PRO A 54 8.19 23.27 7.29
C PRO A 54 9.59 23.84 7.01
N GLN A 55 10.59 23.55 7.85
CA GLN A 55 11.94 24.06 7.69
C GLN A 55 12.60 23.52 6.41
N ASN A 56 13.50 24.32 5.83
CA ASN A 56 14.21 24.01 4.60
C ASN A 56 13.28 23.51 3.49
N GLU A 57 12.11 24.14 3.35
CA GLU A 57 11.11 23.81 2.34
C GLU A 57 10.66 22.35 2.40
N GLY A 58 10.51 21.80 3.61
CA GLY A 58 10.03 20.43 3.78
C GLY A 58 11.06 19.36 3.45
N ALA A 59 12.36 19.66 3.51
CA ALA A 59 13.45 18.72 3.24
C ALA A 59 13.28 17.38 3.99
N LEU A 60 12.76 17.41 5.22
CA LEU A 60 12.43 16.22 6.02
C LEU A 60 11.37 15.33 5.36
N PHE A 61 10.28 15.92 4.88
CA PHE A 61 9.23 15.20 4.16
C PHE A 61 9.76 14.59 2.88
N ILE A 62 10.54 15.38 2.14
CA ILE A 62 11.15 14.94 0.89
C ILE A 62 12.08 13.76 1.15
N LYS A 63 12.93 13.85 2.17
CA LYS A 63 13.85 12.77 2.55
C LYS A 63 13.10 11.50 2.96
N ALA A 64 12.15 11.61 3.89
CA ALA A 64 11.36 10.46 4.35
C ALA A 64 10.59 9.79 3.20
N ILE A 65 9.95 10.57 2.33
CA ILE A 65 9.20 10.02 1.19
C ILE A 65 10.17 9.44 0.16
N ASN A 66 11.21 10.16 -0.26
CA ASN A 66 12.08 9.70 -1.32
C ASN A 66 12.88 8.46 -0.89
N GLU A 67 13.52 8.51 0.28
CA GLU A 67 14.43 7.45 0.74
C GLU A 67 13.69 6.20 1.19
N LYS A 68 12.53 6.33 1.85
CA LYS A 68 11.83 5.20 2.48
C LYS A 68 10.58 4.73 1.76
N ILE A 69 9.95 5.59 0.97
CA ILE A 69 8.74 5.23 0.20
C ILE A 69 9.07 5.10 -1.29
N GLN A 70 9.57 6.15 -1.93
CA GLN A 70 9.79 6.15 -3.37
C GLN A 70 10.84 5.11 -3.78
N ASN A 71 12.02 5.10 -3.16
CA ASN A 71 13.09 4.17 -3.53
C ASN A 71 12.72 2.70 -3.34
N ALA A 72 11.90 2.38 -2.34
CA ALA A 72 11.50 1.01 -2.02
C ALA A 72 10.28 0.52 -2.82
N PHE A 73 9.31 1.40 -3.10
CA PHE A 73 8.02 1.01 -3.66
C PHE A 73 7.77 1.54 -5.09
N PHE A 74 8.50 2.58 -5.50
CA PHE A 74 8.34 3.28 -6.77
C PHE A 74 9.69 3.59 -7.41
N PRO A 75 10.47 2.56 -7.80
CA PRO A 75 11.80 2.74 -8.35
C PRO A 75 11.73 3.62 -9.61
N SER A 76 12.67 4.57 -9.73
CA SER A 76 12.80 5.40 -10.93
C SER A 76 13.37 4.57 -12.08
N THR A 77 12.49 4.05 -12.93
CA THR A 77 12.80 3.30 -14.14
C THR A 77 11.55 3.21 -15.02
N ASP A 78 11.75 3.23 -16.34
CA ASP A 78 10.67 3.01 -17.32
C ASP A 78 10.58 1.53 -17.73
N ASN A 79 11.50 0.69 -17.24
CA ASN A 79 11.54 -0.74 -17.53
C ASN A 79 10.79 -1.53 -16.44
N PHE A 80 9.75 -2.26 -16.84
CA PHE A 80 8.86 -3.00 -15.94
C PHE A 80 9.55 -4.20 -15.27
N SER A 81 10.35 -4.97 -16.00
CA SER A 81 11.13 -6.08 -15.42
C SER A 81 12.17 -5.60 -14.41
N GLN A 82 12.83 -4.48 -14.66
CA GLN A 82 13.76 -3.86 -13.69
C GLN A 82 13.03 -3.35 -12.45
N ALA A 83 11.88 -2.67 -12.62
CA ALA A 83 11.07 -2.21 -11.49
C ALA A 83 10.63 -3.41 -10.64
N PHE A 84 10.07 -4.44 -11.27
CA PHE A 84 9.61 -5.64 -10.62
C PHE A 84 10.74 -6.35 -9.86
N ALA A 85 11.90 -6.57 -10.50
CA ALA A 85 13.03 -7.23 -9.86
C ALA A 85 13.60 -6.44 -8.67
N LYS A 86 13.65 -5.09 -8.77
CA LYS A 86 14.10 -4.23 -7.65
C LYS A 86 13.16 -4.36 -6.46
N ILE A 87 11.86 -4.20 -6.70
CA ILE A 87 10.83 -4.30 -5.65
C ILE A 87 10.83 -5.71 -5.06
N LEU A 88 10.91 -6.75 -5.88
CA LEU A 88 10.91 -8.14 -5.42
C LEU A 88 12.13 -8.50 -4.56
N LYS A 89 13.31 -7.88 -4.82
CA LYS A 89 14.54 -8.09 -4.05
C LYS A 89 14.58 -7.28 -2.76
N SER A 90 13.98 -6.10 -2.74
CA SER A 90 14.06 -5.18 -1.60
C SER A 90 13.12 -5.55 -0.45
N ARG A 91 12.37 -6.65 -0.53
CA ARG A 91 11.27 -6.98 0.38
C ARG A 91 11.61 -8.16 1.27
N THR A 92 11.61 -7.94 2.58
CA THR A 92 11.61 -9.01 3.59
C THR A 92 10.18 -9.34 4.05
N HIS A 93 9.98 -10.55 4.58
CA HIS A 93 8.64 -11.01 5.02
C HIS A 93 8.02 -10.10 6.09
N GLU A 94 8.83 -9.52 6.97
CA GLU A 94 8.41 -8.67 8.10
C GLU A 94 8.13 -7.21 7.72
N GLN A 95 8.92 -6.65 6.79
CA GLN A 95 8.73 -5.27 6.30
C GLN A 95 7.36 -5.06 5.64
N ASP A 96 6.82 -6.12 5.07
CA ASP A 96 5.78 -6.04 4.07
C ASP A 96 4.46 -6.65 4.46
N PHE A 97 4.36 -7.41 5.57
CA PHE A 97 3.09 -8.05 5.93
C PHE A 97 1.95 -7.03 5.97
N ILE A 98 2.12 -5.89 6.63
CA ILE A 98 1.05 -4.89 6.77
C ILE A 98 0.84 -4.09 5.48
N ILE A 99 1.90 -3.80 4.71
CA ILE A 99 1.77 -3.14 3.41
C ILE A 99 1.05 -4.07 2.41
N ASN A 100 1.33 -5.37 2.50
CA ASN A 100 0.71 -6.37 1.67
C ASN A 100 -0.73 -6.61 2.06
N GLU A 101 -1.06 -6.64 3.35
CA GLU A 101 -2.46 -6.66 3.82
C GLU A 101 -3.22 -5.39 3.43
N LEU A 102 -2.55 -4.23 3.48
CA LEU A 102 -3.07 -2.95 3.02
C LEU A 102 -3.43 -2.96 1.54
N LEU A 103 -2.47 -3.38 0.71
CA LEU A 103 -2.62 -3.46 -0.72
C LEU A 103 -3.61 -4.56 -1.11
N ASN A 104 -3.60 -5.69 -0.43
CA ASN A 104 -4.55 -6.78 -0.62
C ASN A 104 -5.98 -6.35 -0.25
N GLY A 105 -6.16 -5.66 0.88
CA GLY A 105 -7.43 -5.10 1.32
C GLY A 105 -7.95 -4.04 0.35
N PHE A 106 -7.05 -3.16 -0.15
CA PHE A 106 -7.38 -2.17 -1.17
C PHE A 106 -7.84 -2.82 -2.48
N VAL A 107 -7.04 -3.74 -3.03
CA VAL A 107 -7.36 -4.50 -4.24
C VAL A 107 -8.70 -5.21 -4.06
N THR A 108 -8.89 -5.90 -2.94
CA THR A 108 -10.13 -6.61 -2.62
C THR A 108 -11.33 -5.68 -2.54
N SER A 109 -11.18 -4.47 -1.98
CA SER A 109 -12.25 -3.48 -1.92
C SER A 109 -12.68 -2.97 -3.30
N LYS A 110 -11.72 -2.78 -4.22
CA LYS A 110 -12.01 -2.42 -5.62
C LYS A 110 -12.83 -3.51 -6.30
N VAL A 111 -12.48 -4.76 -6.05
CA VAL A 111 -13.14 -5.89 -6.71
C VAL A 111 -14.46 -6.27 -6.05
N ASN A 112 -14.66 -6.12 -4.76
CA ASN A 112 -15.98 -6.32 -4.15
C ASN A 112 -17.02 -5.31 -4.68
N ALA A 113 -16.57 -4.12 -5.09
CA ALA A 113 -17.40 -3.18 -5.85
C ALA A 113 -17.72 -3.66 -7.28
N ILE A 114 -16.88 -4.55 -7.83
CA ILE A 114 -16.97 -5.11 -9.19
C ILE A 114 -17.77 -6.43 -9.21
N ALA A 115 -17.59 -7.29 -8.20
CA ALA A 115 -18.04 -8.67 -8.14
C ALA A 115 -18.71 -8.94 -6.78
N SER A 116 -20.04 -8.95 -6.78
CA SER A 116 -20.84 -9.29 -5.60
C SER A 116 -20.78 -10.81 -5.36
N GLY A 117 -20.10 -11.28 -4.31
CA GLY A 117 -20.30 -12.64 -3.79
C GLY A 117 -19.07 -13.44 -3.34
N THR A 118 -17.86 -12.90 -3.42
CA THR A 118 -16.64 -13.65 -3.10
C THR A 118 -16.10 -13.32 -1.71
N GLN A 119 -15.94 -14.33 -0.84
CA GLN A 119 -15.39 -14.18 0.52
C GLN A 119 -13.85 -14.30 0.59
N ILE A 120 -13.20 -14.85 -0.44
CA ILE A 120 -11.72 -15.05 -0.48
C ILE A 120 -11.06 -13.84 -1.16
N PRO A 121 -9.93 -13.31 -0.65
CA PRO A 121 -9.19 -12.22 -1.29
C PRO A 121 -8.77 -12.56 -2.74
N ILE A 122 -8.76 -11.55 -3.60
CA ILE A 122 -8.54 -11.75 -5.05
C ILE A 122 -7.12 -12.17 -5.38
N ILE A 123 -6.14 -11.62 -4.67
CA ILE A 123 -4.74 -11.95 -4.92
C ILE A 123 -4.51 -13.44 -4.65
N ASP A 124 -5.11 -14.00 -3.61
CA ASP A 124 -5.00 -15.44 -3.30
C ASP A 124 -5.59 -16.31 -4.42
N ARG A 125 -6.70 -15.88 -5.03
CA ARG A 125 -7.26 -16.57 -6.21
C ARG A 125 -6.34 -16.47 -7.43
N MET A 126 -5.70 -15.31 -7.63
CA MET A 126 -4.73 -15.15 -8.71
C MET A 126 -3.54 -16.06 -8.50
N VAL A 127 -2.99 -16.12 -7.28
CA VAL A 127 -1.94 -17.06 -6.89
C VAL A 127 -2.35 -18.50 -7.22
N GLU A 128 -3.51 -18.94 -6.72
CA GLU A 128 -4.02 -20.30 -6.96
C GLU A 128 -4.18 -20.62 -8.45
N ALA A 129 -4.64 -19.66 -9.25
CA ALA A 129 -4.87 -19.89 -10.68
C ALA A 129 -3.58 -19.89 -11.50
N PHE A 130 -2.64 -19.00 -11.19
CA PHE A 130 -1.35 -18.93 -11.87
C PHE A 130 -0.37 -20.03 -11.43
N SER A 131 -0.49 -20.56 -10.20
CA SER A 131 0.36 -21.67 -9.72
C SER A 131 -0.01 -23.03 -10.29
N LYS A 132 -1.26 -23.21 -10.77
CA LYS A 132 -1.74 -24.47 -11.38
C LYS A 132 -1.07 -24.83 -12.70
N ARG A 133 -0.41 -23.88 -13.37
CA ARG A 133 0.26 -24.13 -14.66
C ARG A 133 1.67 -23.55 -14.64
N ASN A 134 2.64 -24.36 -15.08
CA ASN A 134 4.05 -24.00 -15.20
C ASN A 134 4.35 -22.90 -16.23
N ASP A 135 3.37 -22.54 -17.05
CA ASP A 135 3.46 -21.50 -18.07
C ASP A 135 2.78 -20.19 -17.64
N PHE A 136 2.24 -20.12 -16.42
CA PHE A 136 1.59 -18.94 -15.86
C PHE A 136 0.50 -18.34 -16.77
N HIS A 137 -0.32 -19.19 -17.39
CA HIS A 137 -1.45 -18.75 -18.22
C HIS A 137 -2.80 -19.05 -17.54
N ILE A 138 -3.70 -18.07 -17.50
CA ILE A 138 -5.11 -18.28 -17.14
C ILE A 138 -5.98 -18.11 -18.37
N VAL A 139 -6.79 -19.11 -18.70
CA VAL A 139 -7.70 -19.00 -19.85
C VAL A 139 -8.81 -18.01 -19.52
N ASP A 140 -9.22 -17.21 -20.50
CA ASP A 140 -10.13 -16.09 -20.29
C ASP A 140 -11.49 -16.48 -19.66
N HIS A 141 -12.03 -17.67 -19.97
CA HIS A 141 -13.24 -18.16 -19.31
C HIS A 141 -13.01 -18.56 -17.84
N GLN A 142 -11.80 -19.03 -17.47
CA GLN A 142 -11.43 -19.30 -16.08
C GLN A 142 -11.26 -18.00 -15.32
N PHE A 143 -10.59 -17.01 -15.93
CA PHE A 143 -10.47 -15.66 -15.38
C PHE A 143 -11.85 -15.05 -15.12
N PHE A 144 -12.75 -15.17 -16.10
CA PHE A 144 -14.15 -14.76 -15.94
C PHE A 144 -14.86 -15.50 -14.79
N ALA A 145 -14.71 -16.82 -14.69
CA ALA A 145 -15.34 -17.60 -13.61
C ALA A 145 -14.80 -17.24 -12.21
N MET A 146 -13.54 -16.81 -12.11
CA MET A 146 -12.91 -16.41 -10.85
C MET A 146 -13.45 -15.09 -10.30
N PHE A 147 -13.77 -14.15 -11.20
CA PHE A 147 -14.08 -12.75 -10.86
C PHE A 147 -15.50 -12.33 -11.24
N GLY A 148 -16.25 -13.20 -11.90
CA GLY A 148 -17.61 -12.92 -12.37
C GLY A 148 -18.69 -13.37 -11.41
N ASN A 149 -19.84 -12.73 -11.53
CA ASN A 149 -21.06 -13.22 -10.90
C ASN A 149 -21.70 -14.26 -11.84
N PRO A 150 -21.92 -15.52 -11.38
CA PRO A 150 -22.56 -16.56 -12.19
C PRO A 150 -23.93 -16.14 -12.75
N ASN A 151 -24.60 -15.21 -12.06
CA ASN A 151 -25.93 -14.71 -12.42
C ASN A 151 -25.89 -13.50 -13.37
N LYS A 152 -24.72 -13.01 -13.79
CA LYS A 152 -24.60 -11.87 -14.71
C LYS A 152 -23.87 -12.27 -16.01
N PRO A 153 -24.42 -11.91 -17.19
CA PRO A 153 -23.75 -12.11 -18.46
C PRO A 153 -22.37 -11.42 -18.53
N ARG A 154 -21.48 -11.99 -19.32
CA ARG A 154 -20.07 -11.57 -19.37
C ARG A 154 -19.83 -10.10 -19.72
N HIS A 155 -20.63 -9.56 -20.63
CA HIS A 155 -20.49 -8.18 -21.06
C HIS A 155 -20.68 -7.16 -19.92
N TYR A 156 -21.37 -7.53 -18.83
CA TYR A 156 -21.60 -6.65 -17.68
C TYR A 156 -20.36 -6.43 -16.79
N ILE A 157 -19.37 -7.33 -16.85
CA ILE A 157 -18.16 -7.24 -16.02
C ILE A 157 -16.87 -7.09 -16.83
N LYS A 158 -16.96 -7.10 -18.18
CA LYS A 158 -15.80 -7.10 -19.08
C LYS A 158 -14.86 -5.91 -18.78
N LYS A 159 -15.42 -4.71 -18.67
CA LYS A 159 -14.65 -3.49 -18.38
C LYS A 159 -13.91 -3.58 -17.03
N GLN A 160 -14.54 -4.18 -16.03
CA GLN A 160 -13.99 -4.30 -14.70
C GLN A 160 -12.89 -5.36 -14.62
N LEU A 161 -13.01 -6.45 -15.41
CA LEU A 161 -11.92 -7.41 -15.60
C LEU A 161 -10.73 -6.79 -16.33
N GLU A 162 -10.98 -5.95 -17.33
CA GLU A 162 -9.93 -5.19 -18.02
C GLU A 162 -9.22 -4.22 -17.06
N GLU A 163 -9.96 -3.57 -16.15
CA GLU A 163 -9.36 -2.72 -15.11
C GLU A 163 -8.48 -3.52 -14.13
N LEU A 164 -8.87 -4.75 -13.79
CA LEU A 164 -8.06 -5.65 -12.97
C LEU A 164 -6.77 -6.07 -13.68
N VAL A 165 -6.88 -6.49 -14.94
CA VAL A 165 -5.74 -6.84 -15.80
C VAL A 165 -4.77 -5.67 -15.90
N LYS A 166 -5.28 -4.47 -16.19
CA LYS A 166 -4.50 -3.22 -16.26
C LYS A 166 -3.83 -2.90 -14.93
N MET A 167 -4.55 -2.99 -13.82
CA MET A 167 -4.02 -2.71 -12.48
C MET A 167 -2.79 -3.57 -12.15
N PHE A 168 -2.85 -4.87 -12.44
CA PHE A 168 -1.70 -5.75 -12.24
C PHE A 168 -0.66 -5.67 -13.36
N GLY A 169 -0.94 -5.05 -14.50
CA GLY A 169 -0.01 -5.05 -15.64
C GLY A 169 0.04 -6.41 -16.37
N LEU A 170 -1.04 -7.19 -16.29
CA LEU A 170 -1.17 -8.45 -17.03
C LEU A 170 -1.40 -8.17 -18.53
N VAL A 171 -1.01 -9.11 -19.37
CA VAL A 171 -1.22 -9.07 -20.82
C VAL A 171 -2.21 -10.13 -21.27
N SER A 172 -3.06 -9.76 -22.23
CA SER A 172 -3.92 -10.69 -22.92
C SER A 172 -3.23 -11.18 -24.19
N LYS A 173 -3.24 -12.49 -24.41
CA LYS A 173 -2.69 -13.14 -25.60
C LYS A 173 -3.73 -14.07 -26.21
N GLU A 174 -3.68 -14.21 -27.53
CA GLU A 174 -4.56 -15.08 -28.29
C GLU A 174 -3.78 -16.28 -28.82
N LEU A 175 -4.32 -17.48 -28.62
CA LEU A 175 -3.83 -18.72 -29.21
C LEU A 175 -4.84 -19.18 -30.27
N VAL A 176 -4.44 -19.16 -31.52
CA VAL A 176 -5.25 -19.69 -32.63
C VAL A 176 -4.94 -21.18 -32.78
N ILE A 177 -5.93 -22.03 -32.53
CA ILE A 177 -5.84 -23.48 -32.75
C ILE A 177 -6.69 -23.83 -33.97
N SER A 178 -6.05 -24.32 -35.02
CA SER A 178 -6.73 -24.90 -36.18
C SER A 178 -7.29 -26.26 -35.78
N LYS A 179 -8.61 -26.35 -35.58
CA LYS A 179 -9.27 -27.64 -35.41
C LYS A 179 -9.66 -28.13 -36.80
N ASP A 180 -8.94 -29.15 -37.26
CA ASP A 180 -9.26 -29.97 -38.44
C ASP A 180 -8.89 -29.36 -39.80
N VAL A 181 -7.93 -30.00 -40.49
CA VAL A 181 -7.41 -29.65 -41.83
C VAL A 181 -8.54 -29.65 -42.88
N ARG A 182 -9.68 -30.30 -42.61
CA ARG A 182 -10.79 -30.46 -43.56
C ARG A 182 -11.93 -29.46 -43.42
N ARG A 183 -12.08 -28.77 -42.28
CA ARG A 183 -13.20 -27.84 -42.01
C ARG A 183 -12.78 -26.38 -41.81
N SER A 184 -11.48 -26.10 -41.67
CA SER A 184 -10.92 -24.75 -41.52
C SER A 184 -11.61 -23.91 -40.42
N GLU A 185 -12.04 -24.54 -39.33
CA GLU A 185 -12.57 -23.81 -38.17
C GLU A 185 -11.42 -23.40 -37.25
N GLU A 186 -10.99 -22.14 -37.36
CA GLU A 186 -10.04 -21.52 -36.44
C GLU A 186 -10.74 -21.26 -35.11
N LYS A 187 -10.18 -21.79 -34.02
CA LYS A 187 -10.63 -21.47 -32.67
C LYS A 187 -9.61 -20.58 -31.98
N ILE A 188 -10.02 -19.34 -31.71
CA ILE A 188 -9.23 -18.37 -30.97
C ILE A 188 -9.48 -18.58 -29.47
N TYR A 189 -8.41 -18.84 -28.72
CA TYR A 189 -8.41 -18.91 -27.27
C TYR A 189 -7.69 -17.71 -26.69
N THR A 190 -8.41 -16.85 -25.98
CA THR A 190 -7.80 -15.75 -25.22
C THR A 190 -7.34 -16.26 -23.85
N PHE A 191 -6.16 -15.84 -23.43
CA PHE A 191 -5.62 -16.11 -22.09
C PHE A 191 -4.90 -14.87 -21.53
N TYR A 192 -4.79 -14.81 -20.21
CA TYR A 192 -4.10 -13.75 -19.48
C TYR A 192 -2.81 -14.31 -18.88
N THR A 193 -1.74 -13.52 -18.94
CA THR A 193 -0.43 -13.89 -18.42
C THR A 193 0.40 -12.67 -18.05
N PHE A 194 1.57 -12.94 -17.48
CA PHE A 194 2.58 -11.93 -17.20
C PHE A 194 3.24 -11.47 -18.52
N PRO A 195 3.74 -10.23 -18.61
CA PRO A 195 4.61 -9.81 -19.71
C PRO A 195 5.79 -10.78 -19.86
N ASP A 196 6.25 -11.01 -21.09
CA ASP A 196 7.29 -12.01 -21.38
C ASP A 196 8.59 -11.75 -20.59
N GLU A 197 8.93 -10.48 -20.39
CA GLU A 197 10.06 -10.06 -19.57
C GLU A 197 9.93 -10.44 -18.08
N LEU A 198 8.72 -10.52 -17.55
CA LEU A 198 8.47 -10.98 -16.17
C LEU A 198 8.43 -12.51 -16.10
N ILE A 199 7.91 -13.18 -17.13
CA ILE A 199 7.86 -14.66 -17.18
C ILE A 199 9.26 -15.25 -17.00
N ALA A 200 10.30 -14.65 -17.59
CA ALA A 200 11.67 -15.10 -17.41
C ALA A 200 12.09 -15.10 -15.93
N ILE A 201 11.85 -14.00 -15.23
CA ILE A 201 12.14 -13.83 -13.79
C ILE A 201 11.34 -14.84 -12.96
N LEU A 202 10.05 -15.02 -13.28
CA LEU A 202 9.17 -15.93 -12.55
C LEU A 202 9.58 -17.39 -12.73
N LYS A 203 9.97 -17.79 -13.94
CA LYS A 203 10.47 -19.15 -14.21
C LYS A 203 11.78 -19.42 -13.47
N GLU A 204 12.72 -18.47 -13.49
CA GLU A 204 13.99 -18.61 -12.77
C GLU A 204 13.78 -18.78 -11.26
N LYS A 205 12.86 -17.99 -10.67
CA LYS A 205 12.69 -17.94 -9.23
C LYS A 205 11.69 -18.95 -8.66
N TYR A 206 10.64 -19.27 -9.41
CA TYR A 206 9.49 -20.02 -8.88
C TYR A 206 9.18 -21.31 -9.64
N LEU A 207 9.86 -21.64 -10.74
CA LEU A 207 9.64 -22.92 -11.42
C LEU A 207 10.66 -23.96 -10.93
N ILE A 208 10.16 -25.04 -10.32
CA ILE A 208 10.97 -26.16 -9.85
C ILE A 208 10.87 -27.30 -10.88
N LEU A 209 12.01 -27.79 -11.32
CA LEU A 209 12.12 -28.99 -12.15
C LEU A 209 12.24 -30.21 -11.22
N ASP A 210 11.22 -31.06 -11.20
CA ASP A 210 11.32 -32.34 -10.51
C ASP A 210 11.99 -33.37 -11.44
N GLU A 211 13.30 -33.57 -11.26
CA GLU A 211 14.07 -34.54 -12.04
C GLU A 211 13.59 -35.99 -11.83
N LYS A 212 12.92 -36.30 -10.72
CA LYS A 212 12.43 -37.65 -10.41
C LYS A 212 11.09 -37.94 -11.08
N LEU A 213 10.21 -36.95 -11.13
CA LEU A 213 8.87 -37.09 -11.72
C LEU A 213 8.80 -36.61 -13.19
N GLY A 214 9.85 -35.95 -13.68
CA GLY A 214 9.96 -35.52 -15.07
C GLY A 214 9.02 -34.37 -15.45
N TYR A 215 8.48 -33.63 -14.49
CA TYR A 215 7.62 -32.47 -14.74
C TYR A 215 8.07 -31.24 -13.93
N ALA A 216 7.71 -30.07 -14.45
CA ALA A 216 7.97 -28.78 -13.81
C ALA A 216 6.72 -28.30 -13.06
N TYR A 217 6.88 -27.79 -11.85
CA TYR A 217 5.79 -27.22 -11.05
C TYR A 217 6.18 -25.87 -10.45
N VAL A 218 5.17 -25.07 -10.08
CA VAL A 218 5.38 -23.75 -9.48
C VAL A 218 5.59 -23.92 -7.96
N SER A 219 6.64 -23.33 -7.43
CA SER A 219 7.03 -23.31 -6.02
C SER A 219 5.93 -22.73 -5.13
N GLU A 220 5.81 -23.23 -3.89
CA GLU A 220 4.92 -22.68 -2.86
C GLU A 220 5.31 -21.24 -2.45
N GLU A 221 6.56 -20.82 -2.74
CA GLU A 221 7.01 -19.43 -2.56
C GLU A 221 6.36 -18.45 -3.54
N PHE A 222 5.67 -18.95 -4.58
CA PHE A 222 4.85 -18.12 -5.46
C PHE A 222 3.57 -17.72 -4.73
N ASP A 223 3.60 -16.54 -4.11
CA ASP A 223 2.55 -16.08 -3.21
C ASP A 223 2.01 -14.69 -3.59
N ARG A 224 1.21 -14.11 -2.68
CA ARG A 224 0.61 -12.78 -2.84
C ARG A 224 1.63 -11.68 -3.12
N ASN A 225 2.87 -11.83 -2.63
CA ASN A 225 3.91 -10.81 -2.75
C ASN A 225 4.28 -10.59 -4.22
N VAL A 226 4.24 -11.65 -5.05
CA VAL A 226 4.50 -11.54 -6.49
C VAL A 226 3.55 -10.53 -7.15
N PHE A 227 2.25 -10.66 -6.89
CA PHE A 227 1.25 -9.78 -7.49
C PHE A 227 1.31 -8.36 -6.93
N ILE A 228 1.68 -8.20 -5.66
CA ILE A 228 1.85 -6.88 -5.04
C ILE A 228 3.08 -6.17 -5.62
N CYS A 229 4.20 -6.88 -5.78
CA CYS A 229 5.39 -6.35 -6.45
C CYS A 229 5.07 -5.94 -7.88
N MET A 230 4.30 -6.76 -8.59
CA MET A 230 3.88 -6.50 -9.97
C MET A 230 2.96 -5.27 -10.05
N PHE A 231 1.98 -5.14 -9.15
CA PHE A 231 1.11 -3.98 -9.05
C PHE A 231 1.91 -2.68 -8.85
N LEU A 232 2.85 -2.68 -7.90
CA LEU A 232 3.65 -1.48 -7.61
C LEU A 232 4.63 -1.15 -8.73
N ALA A 233 5.25 -2.16 -9.34
CA ALA A 233 6.12 -1.97 -10.50
C ALA A 233 5.33 -1.40 -11.69
N ASN A 234 4.10 -1.86 -11.93
CA ASN A 234 3.24 -1.30 -12.98
C ASN A 234 2.90 0.17 -12.71
N VAL A 235 2.61 0.53 -11.45
CA VAL A 235 2.35 1.92 -11.05
C VAL A 235 3.60 2.78 -11.19
N ALA A 236 4.78 2.27 -10.81
CA ALA A 236 6.04 2.98 -10.89
C ALA A 236 6.40 3.33 -12.33
N VAL A 237 6.25 2.37 -13.26
CA VAL A 237 6.59 2.57 -14.68
C VAL A 237 5.55 3.40 -15.41
N ASN A 238 4.26 3.25 -15.10
CA ASN A 238 3.18 3.92 -15.82
C ASN A 238 2.55 5.07 -14.99
N TYR A 239 3.35 5.73 -14.15
CA TYR A 239 2.86 6.76 -13.23
C TYR A 239 2.20 7.94 -13.96
N ASP A 240 2.60 8.20 -15.21
CA ASP A 240 2.04 9.25 -16.06
C ASP A 240 0.73 8.86 -16.76
N SER A 241 0.36 7.58 -16.75
CA SER A 241 -0.72 7.02 -17.55
C SER A 241 -1.79 6.34 -16.68
N LEU A 242 -2.81 7.13 -16.29
CA LEU A 242 -3.96 6.67 -15.50
C LEU A 242 -4.64 5.43 -16.06
N GLU A 243 -4.76 5.33 -17.38
CA GLU A 243 -5.40 4.19 -18.01
C GLU A 243 -4.67 2.88 -17.72
N LYS A 244 -3.34 2.91 -17.70
CA LYS A 244 -2.49 1.72 -17.51
C LYS A 244 -2.40 1.28 -16.06
N ILE A 245 -2.62 2.18 -15.11
CA ILE A 245 -2.55 1.87 -13.66
C ILE A 245 -3.93 1.63 -13.03
N GLY A 246 -5.00 1.55 -13.84
CA GLY A 246 -6.36 1.28 -13.34
C GLY A 246 -7.09 2.51 -12.78
N GLY A 247 -6.69 3.72 -13.17
CA GLY A 247 -7.42 4.97 -12.99
C GLY A 247 -7.17 5.72 -11.68
N ALA A 248 -7.91 6.82 -11.48
CA ALA A 248 -7.78 7.70 -10.32
C ALA A 248 -8.00 6.97 -8.97
N TYR A 249 -8.82 5.92 -8.95
CA TYR A 249 -9.03 5.10 -7.75
C TYR A 249 -7.72 4.47 -7.24
N THR A 250 -6.86 4.01 -8.14
CA THR A 250 -5.54 3.46 -7.79
C THR A 250 -4.66 4.51 -7.13
N ILE A 251 -4.61 5.73 -7.69
CA ILE A 251 -3.84 6.85 -7.10
C ILE A 251 -4.32 7.19 -5.71
N ASN A 252 -5.65 7.29 -5.52
CA ASN A 252 -6.23 7.62 -4.20
C ASN A 252 -5.89 6.54 -3.17
N GLY A 253 -6.01 5.26 -3.54
CA GLY A 253 -5.67 4.14 -2.67
C GLY A 253 -4.20 4.13 -2.26
N ILE A 254 -3.29 4.21 -3.22
CA ILE A 254 -1.85 4.23 -2.96
C ILE A 254 -1.49 5.44 -2.09
N SER A 255 -1.97 6.62 -2.43
CA SER A 255 -1.67 7.85 -1.68
C SER A 255 -2.19 7.76 -0.25
N ALA A 256 -3.38 7.18 -0.03
CA ALA A 256 -3.93 6.93 1.30
C ALA A 256 -3.13 5.91 2.11
N ILE A 257 -2.69 4.82 1.49
CA ILE A 257 -1.88 3.78 2.13
C ILE A 257 -0.56 4.36 2.63
N PHE A 258 0.17 5.06 1.76
CA PHE A 258 1.47 5.62 2.13
C PHE A 258 1.35 6.85 3.04
N ALA A 259 0.29 7.65 2.92
CA ALA A 259 -0.03 8.70 3.89
C ALA A 259 -0.28 8.12 5.28
N LEU A 260 -0.93 6.95 5.36
CA LEU A 260 -1.18 6.29 6.63
C LEU A 260 0.10 5.71 7.23
N ILE A 261 0.96 5.09 6.42
CA ILE A 261 2.27 4.60 6.86
C ILE A 261 3.06 5.76 7.48
N LEU A 262 3.08 6.91 6.80
CA LEU A 262 3.75 8.11 7.27
C LEU A 262 3.10 8.65 8.55
N LEU A 263 1.77 8.74 8.60
CA LEU A 263 1.04 9.16 9.81
C LEU A 263 1.32 8.25 11.00
N LEU A 264 1.32 6.92 10.80
CA LEU A 264 1.62 5.96 11.87
C LEU A 264 3.07 6.08 12.35
N SER A 265 4.03 6.35 11.46
CA SER A 265 5.44 6.57 11.84
C SER A 265 5.64 7.79 12.75
N PHE A 266 4.69 8.73 12.74
CA PHE A 266 4.74 9.92 13.59
C PHE A 266 4.39 9.63 15.05
N MET A 267 3.75 8.50 15.37
CA MET A 267 3.36 8.21 16.75
C MET A 267 4.59 8.04 17.65
N PRO A 268 4.60 8.67 18.85
CA PRO A 268 5.69 8.51 19.80
C PRO A 268 5.74 7.08 20.35
N LYS A 269 6.94 6.59 20.64
CA LYS A 269 7.11 5.38 21.46
C LYS A 269 6.78 5.75 22.91
N LEU A 270 5.87 5.00 23.52
CA LEU A 270 5.46 5.22 24.90
C LEU A 270 6.14 4.22 25.82
N ASN A 271 6.65 4.71 26.95
CA ASN A 271 7.04 3.86 28.05
C ASN A 271 5.78 3.46 28.82
N ILE A 272 5.63 2.16 29.01
CA ILE A 272 4.48 1.57 29.68
C ILE A 272 4.84 1.42 31.16
N ASP A 273 3.96 1.89 32.05
CA ASP A 273 4.10 1.67 33.49
C ASP A 273 4.07 0.18 33.80
N GLU A 274 4.87 -0.27 34.78
CA GLU A 274 4.97 -1.67 35.23
C GLU A 274 3.61 -2.24 35.65
N LYS A 275 2.66 -1.38 36.04
CA LYS A 275 1.30 -1.76 36.45
C LYS A 275 0.30 -1.83 35.29
N ASN A 276 0.71 -1.50 34.07
CA ASN A 276 -0.21 -1.50 32.93
C ASN A 276 -0.66 -2.96 32.61
N PRO A 277 -1.97 -3.22 32.46
CA PRO A 277 -2.49 -4.54 32.15
C PRO A 277 -1.89 -5.21 30.91
N VAL A 278 -1.44 -4.44 29.91
CA VAL A 278 -0.85 -4.95 28.67
C VAL A 278 0.44 -5.74 28.91
N LEU A 279 1.18 -5.45 29.97
CA LEU A 279 2.40 -6.18 30.33
C LEU A 279 2.12 -7.59 30.84
N ASN A 280 0.89 -7.88 31.26
CA ASN A 280 0.46 -9.22 31.65
C ASN A 280 0.00 -10.07 30.46
N ASP A 281 -0.09 -9.48 29.25
CA ASP A 281 -0.46 -10.20 28.05
C ASP A 281 0.78 -10.93 27.47
N PRO A 282 0.78 -12.27 27.38
CA PRO A 282 1.91 -13.04 26.88
C PRO A 282 2.24 -12.77 25.40
N SER A 283 1.37 -12.04 24.70
CA SER A 283 1.58 -11.62 23.31
C SER A 283 2.25 -10.26 23.16
N PHE A 284 2.29 -9.48 24.24
CA PHE A 284 2.87 -8.15 24.21
C PHE A 284 4.40 -8.24 24.31
N ASP A 285 5.07 -7.73 23.28
CA ASP A 285 6.53 -7.63 23.27
C ASP A 285 6.94 -6.15 23.29
N GLN A 286 7.45 -5.68 24.42
CA GLN A 286 7.89 -4.28 24.60
C GLN A 286 9.06 -3.88 23.68
N SER A 287 9.82 -4.86 23.16
CA SER A 287 10.94 -4.60 22.26
C SER A 287 10.45 -4.24 20.85
N SER A 288 9.38 -4.89 20.38
CA SER A 288 8.85 -4.79 19.02
C SER A 288 7.44 -4.17 18.95
N MET A 289 6.86 -3.74 20.07
CA MET A 289 5.51 -3.21 20.10
C MET A 289 5.38 -1.94 20.97
N SER A 290 4.43 -1.08 20.59
CA SER A 290 4.15 0.22 21.23
C SER A 290 2.66 0.43 21.43
N VAL A 291 2.23 0.90 22.60
CA VAL A 291 0.80 1.19 22.85
C VAL A 291 0.38 2.47 22.13
N ILE A 292 -0.80 2.44 21.51
CA ILE A 292 -1.39 3.56 20.79
C ILE A 292 -2.26 4.39 21.75
N PRO A 293 -1.96 5.68 21.95
CA PRO A 293 -2.81 6.58 22.72
C PRO A 293 -4.25 6.60 22.18
N LYS A 294 -5.25 6.62 23.07
CA LYS A 294 -6.66 6.68 22.63
C LYS A 294 -6.98 7.97 21.90
N SER A 295 -6.34 9.07 22.27
CA SER A 295 -6.52 10.37 21.64
C SER A 295 -6.02 10.41 20.20
N TRP A 296 -4.97 9.65 19.86
CA TRP A 296 -4.50 9.51 18.48
C TRP A 296 -5.58 8.93 17.57
N MET A 297 -6.49 8.13 18.13
CA MET A 297 -7.57 7.49 17.39
C MET A 297 -8.79 8.38 17.16
N MET A 298 -8.77 9.59 17.70
CA MET A 298 -9.87 10.53 17.54
C MET A 298 -9.93 11.02 16.09
N LYS A 299 -11.14 10.99 15.53
CA LYS A 299 -11.41 11.54 14.19
C LYS A 299 -10.92 12.99 14.08
N GLN A 300 -11.12 13.78 15.12
CA GLN A 300 -10.72 15.19 15.18
C GLN A 300 -9.21 15.41 15.17
N VAL A 301 -8.42 14.38 15.51
CA VAL A 301 -6.95 14.41 15.49
C VAL A 301 -6.44 13.88 14.15
N LEU A 302 -7.02 12.77 13.66
CA LEU A 302 -6.56 12.13 12.42
C LEU A 302 -6.99 12.84 11.14
N GLU A 303 -8.25 13.31 11.06
CA GLU A 303 -8.81 13.89 9.84
C GLU A 303 -8.02 15.13 9.36
N PRO A 304 -7.65 16.10 10.22
CA PRO A 304 -6.85 17.26 9.80
C PRO A 304 -5.43 16.92 9.34
N LEU A 305 -4.89 15.77 9.75
CA LEU A 305 -3.53 15.34 9.38
C LEU A 305 -3.52 14.50 8.10
N PHE A 306 -4.52 13.64 7.95
CA PHE A 306 -4.50 12.60 6.94
C PHE A 306 -4.75 13.14 5.52
N GLU A 307 -5.70 14.06 5.34
CA GLU A 307 -5.98 14.63 4.03
C GLU A 307 -4.78 15.38 3.43
N PRO A 308 -4.09 16.29 4.16
CA PRO A 308 -2.87 16.92 3.62
C PRO A 308 -1.78 15.91 3.28
N LEU A 309 -1.61 14.84 4.07
CA LEU A 309 -0.62 13.80 3.80
C LEU A 309 -0.91 13.04 2.50
N ILE A 310 -2.17 12.73 2.19
CA ILE A 310 -2.55 12.12 0.91
C ILE A 310 -2.09 13.00 -0.26
N LYS A 311 -2.35 14.30 -0.17
CA LYS A 311 -2.00 15.27 -1.22
C LYS A 311 -0.48 15.43 -1.35
N ILE A 312 0.25 15.43 -0.23
CA ILE A 312 1.72 15.42 -0.21
C ILE A 312 2.28 14.19 -0.91
N ILE A 313 1.80 12.99 -0.57
CA ILE A 313 2.24 11.74 -1.21
C ILE A 313 1.94 11.76 -2.72
N ALA A 314 0.73 12.18 -3.10
CA ALA A 314 0.34 12.28 -4.50
C ALA A 314 1.27 13.21 -5.29
N TYR A 315 1.56 14.38 -4.73
CA TYR A 315 2.46 15.35 -5.34
C TYR A 315 3.89 14.84 -5.45
N ARG A 316 4.40 14.15 -4.43
CA ARG A 316 5.78 13.63 -4.44
C ARG A 316 5.98 12.46 -5.38
N LEU A 317 5.01 11.56 -5.48
CA LEU A 317 5.14 10.34 -6.30
C LEU A 317 4.76 10.58 -7.78
N GLY A 318 3.79 11.44 -8.07
CA GLY A 318 3.31 11.65 -9.44
C GLY A 318 3.00 13.11 -9.81
N GLY A 319 3.52 14.07 -9.03
CA GLY A 319 3.44 15.50 -9.34
C GLY A 319 2.02 16.06 -9.38
N GLY A 320 1.87 17.15 -10.13
CA GLY A 320 0.57 17.80 -10.33
C GLY A 320 -0.48 16.89 -10.99
N LEU A 321 -0.05 15.89 -11.77
CA LEU A 321 -0.95 14.93 -12.40
C LEU A 321 -1.71 14.12 -11.33
N TRP A 322 -0.99 13.46 -10.42
CA TRP A 322 -1.61 12.66 -9.37
C TRP A 322 -2.40 13.53 -8.39
N LEU A 323 -1.84 14.68 -8.02
CA LEU A 323 -2.52 15.63 -7.15
C LEU A 323 -3.89 16.04 -7.70
N SER A 324 -4.01 16.30 -9.00
CA SER A 324 -5.28 16.67 -9.63
C SER A 324 -6.35 15.55 -9.63
N LYS A 325 -5.97 14.33 -9.25
CA LYS A 325 -6.85 13.15 -9.19
C LYS A 325 -7.21 12.72 -7.79
N ILE A 326 -6.68 13.39 -6.76
CA ILE A 326 -7.09 13.15 -5.38
C ILE A 326 -8.53 13.64 -5.20
N ILE A 327 -9.38 12.75 -4.68
CA ILE A 327 -10.81 12.97 -4.53
C ILE A 327 -11.06 13.58 -3.15
N ASP A 328 -11.50 14.83 -3.06
CA ASP A 328 -11.73 15.50 -1.75
C ASP A 328 -13.09 15.15 -1.12
N SER A 329 -13.75 14.06 -1.56
CA SER A 329 -15.12 13.72 -1.16
C SER A 329 -15.23 13.05 0.22
N GLU A 330 -16.42 13.10 0.80
CA GLU A 330 -16.77 12.44 2.06
C GLU A 330 -16.57 10.91 2.05
N ILE A 331 -16.49 10.29 0.85
CA ILE A 331 -16.15 8.87 0.68
C ILE A 331 -14.72 8.59 1.17
N ASN A 332 -13.80 9.54 1.05
CA ASN A 332 -12.46 9.43 1.65
C ASN A 332 -12.51 9.52 3.19
N LYS A 333 -13.57 10.07 3.80
CA LYS A 333 -13.78 9.94 5.25
C LYS A 333 -14.10 8.50 5.67
N LYS A 334 -14.52 7.60 4.76
CA LYS A 334 -14.55 6.14 5.03
C LYS A 334 -13.14 5.54 5.13
N ILE A 335 -12.08 6.23 4.71
CA ILE A 335 -10.70 5.82 5.00
C ILE A 335 -10.45 5.85 6.52
N HIS A 336 -11.16 6.65 7.32
CA HIS A 336 -11.11 6.52 8.79
C HIS A 336 -11.60 5.14 9.27
N SER A 337 -12.53 4.49 8.55
CA SER A 337 -12.90 3.09 8.80
C SER A 337 -11.85 2.10 8.30
N GLN A 338 -11.06 2.44 7.27
CA GLN A 338 -9.90 1.66 6.82
C GLN A 338 -8.69 1.81 7.76
N ILE A 339 -8.44 3.00 8.30
CA ILE A 339 -7.46 3.23 9.38
C ILE A 339 -7.87 2.42 10.62
N ARG A 340 -9.15 2.42 10.99
CA ARG A 340 -9.67 1.53 12.04
C ARG A 340 -9.55 0.06 11.67
N PHE A 341 -9.78 -0.31 10.42
CA PHE A 341 -9.66 -1.69 9.92
C PHE A 341 -8.21 -2.16 9.99
N LEU A 342 -7.25 -1.32 9.64
CA LEU A 342 -5.83 -1.62 9.76
C LEU A 342 -5.40 -1.75 11.20
N LEU A 343 -5.86 -0.82 12.03
CA LEU A 343 -5.68 -0.91 13.46
C LEU A 343 -6.57 -1.98 14.10
N LYS A 344 -7.36 -2.75 13.33
CA LYS A 344 -8.14 -3.91 13.76
C LYS A 344 -7.57 -5.23 13.20
N ASP A 345 -6.89 -5.21 12.06
CA ASP A 345 -6.30 -6.39 11.41
C ASP A 345 -4.81 -6.57 11.73
N VAL A 346 -4.09 -5.49 12.07
CA VAL A 346 -2.89 -5.57 12.94
C VAL A 346 -3.26 -6.12 14.33
N ASN A 347 -4.56 -6.18 14.62
CA ASN A 347 -5.15 -6.40 15.91
C ASN A 347 -5.83 -7.77 16.01
N LYS A 348 -5.11 -8.84 15.64
CA LYS A 348 -5.40 -10.17 16.20
C LYS A 348 -5.19 -10.24 17.74
N TRP A 349 -4.84 -9.12 18.37
CA TRP A 349 -4.49 -8.99 19.78
C TRP A 349 -5.36 -7.94 20.53
N ILE A 350 -6.61 -7.70 20.11
CA ILE A 350 -7.55 -6.86 20.88
C ILE A 350 -8.10 -7.64 22.06
N LEU A 351 -7.49 -7.45 23.23
CA LEU A 351 -8.26 -7.19 24.44
C LEU A 351 -7.66 -5.96 25.15
N SER A 352 -8.52 -4.95 25.34
CA SER A 352 -8.36 -3.76 26.19
C SER A 352 -7.35 -2.64 25.84
N GLU A 353 -6.12 -2.90 25.40
CA GLU A 353 -5.12 -1.83 25.12
C GLU A 353 -4.56 -1.96 23.70
N ARG A 354 -4.75 -0.94 22.85
CA ARG A 354 -4.42 -1.01 21.42
C ARG A 354 -2.92 -0.89 21.22
N VAL A 355 -2.29 -1.88 20.60
CA VAL A 355 -0.84 -1.93 20.38
C VAL A 355 -0.50 -1.86 18.89
N ARG A 356 0.54 -1.11 18.53
CA ARG A 356 1.21 -1.08 17.21
C ARG A 356 2.43 -2.00 17.27
N VAL A 357 2.58 -2.88 16.29
CA VAL A 357 3.85 -3.57 16.03
C VAL A 357 4.80 -2.61 15.31
N GLU A 358 6.03 -2.47 15.81
CA GLU A 358 7.12 -1.72 15.21
C GLU A 358 7.61 -2.44 13.94
N ILE A 359 6.99 -2.09 12.82
CA ILE A 359 7.46 -2.55 11.51
C ILE A 359 8.69 -1.75 11.12
N PRO A 360 9.72 -2.36 10.47
CA PRO A 360 10.94 -1.66 10.10
C PRO A 360 10.69 -0.36 9.32
N ILE A 361 9.71 -0.29 8.41
CA ILE A 361 9.42 0.95 7.67
C ILE A 361 8.97 2.10 8.60
N PHE A 362 8.20 1.81 9.65
CA PHE A 362 7.78 2.84 10.61
C PHE A 362 8.97 3.34 11.43
N VAL A 363 9.83 2.40 11.86
CA VAL A 363 11.04 2.71 12.63
C VAL A 363 12.02 3.52 11.79
N GLU A 364 12.29 3.09 10.55
CA GLU A 364 13.21 3.78 9.64
C GLU A 364 12.76 5.20 9.32
N ILE A 365 11.46 5.40 9.06
CA ILE A 365 10.90 6.72 8.86
C ILE A 365 10.98 7.54 10.16
N SER A 366 10.64 6.95 11.32
CA SER A 366 10.70 7.63 12.62
C SER A 366 12.13 8.05 13.00
N ASN A 367 13.14 7.23 12.66
CA ASN A 367 14.55 7.50 12.93
C ASN A 367 15.05 8.70 12.14
N ILE A 368 14.65 8.86 10.87
CA ILE A 368 14.94 10.08 10.09
C ILE A 368 14.46 11.33 10.85
N PHE A 369 13.30 11.25 11.50
CA PHE A 369 12.75 12.36 12.28
C PHE A 369 13.39 12.54 13.65
N THR A 370 14.10 11.54 14.16
CA THR A 370 14.76 11.59 15.48
C THR A 370 16.19 12.10 15.35
N GLU A 371 16.94 11.56 14.38
CA GLU A 371 18.33 11.95 14.09
C GLU A 371 18.45 13.45 13.82
N ILE A 372 17.46 14.02 13.11
CA ILE A 372 17.52 15.42 12.70
C ILE A 372 17.10 16.37 13.83
N ALA A 373 16.16 15.98 14.70
CA ALA A 373 15.82 16.76 15.89
C ALA A 373 17.05 16.94 16.81
N ILE A 374 17.85 15.88 16.99
CA ILE A 374 19.09 15.93 17.77
C ILE A 374 20.12 16.86 17.09
N SER A 375 20.25 16.81 15.76
CA SER A 375 21.18 17.68 15.03
C SER A 375 20.82 19.18 15.06
N TYR A 376 19.54 19.51 15.29
CA TYR A 376 19.09 20.90 15.44
C TYR A 376 19.19 21.41 16.88
N ASP A 377 19.17 20.53 17.88
CA ASP A 377 19.41 20.90 19.28
C ASP A 377 20.93 21.11 19.58
N GLU A 378 21.81 20.60 18.72
CA GLU A 378 23.28 20.77 18.79
C GLU A 378 23.82 22.00 18.02
N ASN A 379 22.95 22.78 17.36
CA ASN A 379 23.29 24.05 16.69
C ASN A 379 22.55 25.23 17.33
#